data_AF-U3IET6-F1
#
_entry.id   AF-U3IET6-F1
#
_cell.length_a   1.000
_cell.length_b   1.000
_cell.length_c   1.000
_cell.angle_alpha   90.00
_cell.angle_beta   90.00
_cell.angle_gamma   90.00
#
_symmetry.space_group_name_H-M   'P 1'
#
loop_
_entity.id
_entity.type
_entity.pdbx_description
1 polymer ?
#
loop_
_entity_poly.entity_id
_entity_poly.type
_entity_poly.pdbx_seq_one_letter_code
_entity_poly.pdbx_strand_id
1 'polypeptide(L)'
;MYILPVCVGIHNVLFFASLKELAFQEYFLLSFRAKKVPSVPESLLKRRKAYAAAKARRLKRVLAQKKFRKAQRKVIYEKAKAYHKEYRHMYRQEIRMARMARKAGNYYVPAEPKLAFVIRIRGINGVSPKVRKVLQLLRLRQIFNGTFVKLNKASINMLRIVEPYIAWGYPNLKSVHELIYKRGYGKINKKRIALTDNSLIRKCLGKLGIICMEDVVHEIYTVGKNFKVVNNFLWPFKLSSPRGGMKKKTIHFVEGGDAGNREDQINRLIRRMN
;
A
#
# COMPACT_ATOMS: atom_id res chain seq x y z
N MET A 1 41.55 24.16 -111.31
CA MET A 1 42.03 24.08 -109.92
C MET A 1 40.78 24.06 -109.04
N TYR A 2 40.36 23.03 -108.31
CA TYR A 2 40.93 21.75 -107.83
C TYR A 2 39.73 20.78 -107.63
N ILE A 3 39.82 19.53 -108.10
CA ILE A 3 39.81 18.24 -107.36
C ILE A 3 38.49 17.82 -106.63
N LEU A 4 38.02 16.61 -107.02
CA LEU A 4 37.09 15.60 -106.46
C LEU A 4 37.10 15.42 -104.89
N PRO A 5 36.19 14.64 -104.21
CA PRO A 5 35.53 13.41 -104.68
C PRO A 5 34.09 13.08 -104.17
N VAL A 6 33.61 11.96 -104.73
CA VAL A 6 32.41 11.14 -104.50
C VAL A 6 32.26 10.62 -103.06
N CYS A 7 31.02 10.47 -102.55
CA CYS A 7 30.71 9.45 -101.54
C CYS A 7 29.26 8.92 -101.67
N VAL A 8 29.17 7.59 -101.77
CA VAL A 8 27.98 6.74 -101.91
C VAL A 8 27.47 6.33 -100.51
N GLY A 9 26.14 6.20 -100.38
CA GLY A 9 25.52 5.18 -99.52
C GLY A 9 25.17 5.58 -98.08
N ILE A 10 23.93 6.03 -97.87
CA ILE A 10 23.29 6.07 -96.54
C ILE A 10 22.05 5.17 -96.57
N HIS A 11 22.26 3.87 -96.50
CA HIS A 11 21.27 2.89 -96.09
C HIS A 11 21.99 1.82 -95.26
N ASN A 12 22.26 2.11 -93.98
CA ASN A 12 22.43 1.08 -92.94
C ASN A 12 22.74 1.60 -91.51
N VAL A 13 22.47 2.87 -91.19
CA VAL A 13 22.78 3.40 -89.84
C VAL A 13 21.63 3.25 -88.84
N LEU A 14 20.40 2.98 -89.30
CA LEU A 14 19.22 2.88 -88.42
C LEU A 14 19.01 1.49 -87.77
N PHE A 15 19.75 0.45 -88.17
CA PHE A 15 19.54 -0.90 -87.63
C PHE A 15 20.41 -1.23 -86.40
N PHE A 16 21.52 -0.51 -86.20
CA PHE A 16 22.49 -0.82 -85.12
C PHE A 16 22.22 -0.11 -83.79
N ALA A 17 21.40 0.96 -83.77
CA ALA A 17 21.07 1.68 -82.54
C ALA A 17 20.01 0.95 -81.67
N SER A 18 19.09 0.22 -82.30
CA SER A 18 17.99 -0.49 -81.62
C SER A 18 18.48 -1.70 -80.79
N LEU A 19 19.46 -2.45 -81.31
CA LEU A 19 19.93 -3.68 -80.64
C LEU A 19 20.73 -3.41 -79.36
N LYS A 20 21.45 -2.29 -79.26
CA LYS A 20 22.21 -1.93 -78.05
C LYS A 20 21.32 -1.38 -76.93
N GLU A 21 20.26 -0.64 -77.26
CA GLU A 21 19.29 -0.16 -76.26
C GLU A 21 18.40 -1.29 -75.73
N LEU A 22 17.98 -2.22 -76.59
CA LEU A 22 17.25 -3.43 -76.19
C LEU A 22 18.11 -4.35 -75.31
N ALA A 23 19.40 -4.51 -75.63
CA ALA A 23 20.32 -5.28 -74.79
C ALA A 23 20.57 -4.61 -73.43
N PHE A 24 20.64 -3.28 -73.36
CA PHE A 24 20.82 -2.58 -72.08
C PHE A 24 19.56 -2.67 -71.19
N GLN A 25 18.36 -2.66 -71.77
CA GLN A 25 17.11 -2.91 -71.05
C GLN A 25 16.96 -4.38 -70.61
N GLU A 26 17.35 -5.36 -71.44
CA GLU A 26 17.38 -6.77 -71.02
C GLU A 26 18.41 -7.04 -69.93
N TYR A 27 19.62 -6.47 -70.00
CA TYR A 27 20.63 -6.61 -68.95
C TYR A 27 20.25 -5.89 -67.65
N PHE A 28 19.58 -4.75 -67.73
CA PHE A 28 19.06 -4.05 -66.53
C PHE A 28 17.91 -4.83 -65.87
N LEU A 29 17.03 -5.47 -66.66
CA LEU A 29 15.97 -6.36 -66.15
C LEU A 29 16.50 -7.71 -65.65
N LEU A 30 17.58 -8.26 -66.22
CA LEU A 30 18.24 -9.47 -65.71
C LEU A 30 19.03 -9.24 -64.41
N SER A 31 19.48 -8.01 -64.14
CA SER A 31 20.16 -7.65 -62.89
C SER A 31 19.20 -7.56 -61.68
N PHE A 32 17.90 -7.34 -61.93
CA PHE A 32 16.83 -7.40 -60.93
C PHE A 32 16.15 -8.77 -60.85
N ARG A 33 16.85 -9.86 -61.17
CA ARG A 33 16.40 -11.21 -60.83
C ARG A 33 16.44 -11.34 -59.29
N ALA A 34 15.34 -10.97 -58.65
CA ALA A 34 15.20 -10.93 -57.20
C ALA A 34 15.73 -12.24 -56.61
N LYS A 35 16.90 -12.16 -55.95
CA LYS A 35 17.47 -13.30 -55.22
C LYS A 35 16.38 -13.81 -54.28
N LYS A 36 15.89 -15.05 -54.50
CA LYS A 36 14.93 -15.71 -53.61
C LYS A 36 15.57 -15.76 -52.21
N VAL A 37 15.16 -14.84 -51.36
CA VAL A 37 15.52 -14.85 -49.93
C VAL A 37 15.08 -16.20 -49.35
N PRO A 38 15.91 -16.85 -48.52
CA PRO A 38 15.59 -18.17 -48.00
C PRO A 38 14.25 -18.13 -47.26
N SER A 39 13.39 -19.11 -47.57
CA SER A 39 12.05 -19.20 -46.99
C SER A 39 12.17 -19.29 -45.48
N VAL A 40 11.55 -18.33 -44.78
CA VAL A 40 11.63 -18.26 -43.32
C VAL A 40 10.93 -19.49 -42.73
N PRO A 41 11.57 -20.23 -41.80
CA PRO A 41 10.97 -21.43 -41.24
C PRO A 41 9.64 -21.13 -40.54
N GLU A 42 8.64 -21.99 -40.73
CA GLU A 42 7.28 -21.84 -40.23
C GLU A 42 7.24 -21.66 -38.69
N SER A 43 8.13 -22.36 -37.98
CA SER A 43 8.30 -22.26 -36.53
C SER A 43 8.65 -20.83 -36.08
N LEU A 44 9.45 -20.11 -36.88
CA LEU A 44 9.87 -18.74 -36.60
C LEU A 44 8.73 -17.75 -36.87
N LEU A 45 7.91 -17.98 -37.90
CA LEU A 45 6.69 -17.21 -38.15
C LEU A 45 5.65 -17.40 -37.03
N LYS A 46 5.42 -18.64 -36.58
CA LYS A 46 4.54 -18.95 -35.43
C LYS A 46 5.04 -18.26 -34.15
N ARG A 47 6.35 -18.31 -33.87
CA ARG A 47 6.98 -17.63 -32.72
C ARG A 47 6.82 -16.11 -32.79
N ARG A 48 7.02 -15.50 -33.96
CA ARG A 48 6.82 -14.05 -34.18
C ARG A 48 5.37 -13.64 -33.92
N LYS A 49 4.40 -14.39 -34.45
CA LYS A 49 2.96 -14.15 -34.22
C LYS A 49 2.60 -14.27 -32.73
N ALA A 50 3.05 -15.33 -32.05
CA ALA A 50 2.81 -15.53 -30.62
C ALA A 50 3.43 -14.40 -29.75
N TYR A 51 4.66 -13.98 -30.08
CA TYR A 51 5.33 -12.87 -29.40
C TYR A 51 4.60 -11.54 -29.61
N ALA A 52 4.20 -11.24 -30.86
CA ALA A 52 3.43 -10.03 -31.17
C ALA A 52 2.09 -10.00 -30.41
N ALA A 53 1.36 -11.11 -30.37
CA ALA A 53 0.12 -11.24 -29.61
C ALA A 53 0.34 -11.07 -28.10
N ALA A 54 1.39 -11.69 -27.54
CA ALA A 54 1.75 -11.53 -26.13
C ALA A 54 2.15 -10.08 -25.78
N LYS A 55 2.90 -9.41 -26.66
CA LYS A 55 3.29 -8.00 -26.54
C LYS A 55 2.06 -7.09 -26.58
N ALA A 56 1.16 -7.29 -27.54
CA ALA A 56 -0.09 -6.55 -27.64
C ALA A 56 -0.97 -6.72 -26.39
N ARG A 57 -1.12 -7.95 -25.90
CA ARG A 57 -1.86 -8.25 -24.65
C ARG A 57 -1.22 -7.57 -23.43
N ARG A 58 0.11 -7.59 -23.34
CA ARG A 58 0.85 -6.92 -22.26
C ARG A 58 0.63 -5.40 -22.31
N LEU A 59 0.73 -4.79 -23.49
CA LEU A 59 0.48 -3.35 -23.67
C LEU A 59 -0.94 -2.96 -23.27
N LYS A 60 -1.96 -3.70 -23.74
CA LYS A 60 -3.36 -3.50 -23.34
C LYS A 60 -3.53 -3.58 -21.82
N ARG A 61 -2.94 -4.59 -21.16
CA ARG A 61 -2.99 -4.75 -19.69
C ARG A 61 -2.32 -3.59 -18.95
N VAL A 62 -1.16 -3.14 -19.41
CA VAL A 62 -0.44 -2.01 -18.80
C VAL A 62 -1.24 -0.71 -18.91
N LEU A 63 -1.82 -0.43 -20.07
CA LEU A 63 -2.67 0.75 -20.29
C LEU A 63 -3.92 0.73 -19.41
N ALA A 64 -4.63 -0.40 -19.35
CA ALA A 64 -5.78 -0.58 -18.48
C ALA A 64 -5.40 -0.40 -16.99
N GLN A 65 -4.28 -1.00 -16.57
CA GLN A 65 -3.78 -0.89 -15.20
C GLN A 65 -3.37 0.55 -14.86
N LYS A 66 -2.79 1.30 -15.81
CA LYS A 66 -2.42 2.72 -15.63
C LYS A 66 -3.67 3.59 -15.44
N LYS A 67 -4.70 3.41 -16.28
CA LYS A 67 -6.00 4.10 -16.14
C LYS A 67 -6.64 3.81 -14.79
N PHE A 68 -6.69 2.54 -14.38
CA PHE A 68 -7.23 2.12 -13.09
C PHE A 68 -6.47 2.72 -11.90
N ARG A 69 -5.13 2.69 -11.92
CA ARG A 69 -4.31 3.30 -10.85
C ARG A 69 -4.56 4.81 -10.73
N LYS A 70 -4.70 5.53 -11.86
CA LYS A 70 -4.98 6.97 -11.86
C LYS A 70 -6.33 7.27 -11.21
N ALA A 71 -7.37 6.55 -11.62
CA ALA A 71 -8.72 6.69 -11.03
C ALA A 71 -8.70 6.39 -9.53
N GLN A 72 -8.06 5.30 -9.11
CA GLN A 72 -7.96 4.94 -7.70
C GLN A 72 -7.18 5.94 -6.86
N ARG A 73 -6.08 6.49 -7.39
CA ARG A 73 -5.31 7.51 -6.66
C ARG A 73 -6.15 8.74 -6.38
N LYS A 74 -7.02 9.15 -7.32
CA LYS A 74 -7.98 10.24 -7.11
C LYS A 74 -8.95 9.92 -5.98
N VAL A 75 -9.54 8.72 -5.98
CA VAL A 75 -10.47 8.29 -4.92
C VAL A 75 -9.79 8.27 -3.55
N ILE A 76 -8.59 7.71 -3.45
CA ILE A 76 -7.82 7.66 -2.19
C ILE A 76 -7.50 9.06 -1.68
N TYR A 77 -7.12 9.97 -2.57
CA TYR A 77 -6.82 11.36 -2.23
C TYR A 77 -8.04 12.09 -1.66
N GLU A 78 -9.19 12.01 -2.34
CA GLU A 78 -10.42 12.66 -1.87
C GLU A 78 -10.90 12.09 -0.52
N LYS A 79 -10.78 10.77 -0.33
CA LYS A 79 -11.07 10.14 0.96
C LYS A 79 -10.14 10.64 2.07
N ALA A 80 -8.83 10.68 1.84
CA ALA A 80 -7.87 11.16 2.82
C ALA A 80 -8.15 12.62 3.21
N LYS A 81 -8.51 13.46 2.23
CA LYS A 81 -8.94 14.85 2.46
C LYS A 81 -10.21 14.92 3.31
N ALA A 82 -11.20 14.08 3.04
CA ALA A 82 -12.44 14.00 3.81
C ALA A 82 -12.16 13.59 5.28
N TYR A 83 -11.37 12.54 5.51
CA TYR A 83 -10.99 12.11 6.85
C TYR A 83 -10.23 13.19 7.62
N HIS A 84 -9.31 13.90 6.96
CA HIS A 84 -8.62 15.01 7.59
C HIS A 84 -9.58 16.13 8.03
N LYS A 85 -10.56 16.48 7.18
CA LYS A 85 -11.61 17.45 7.50
C LYS A 85 -12.45 16.98 8.70
N GLU A 86 -12.82 15.70 8.73
CA GLU A 86 -13.58 15.07 9.79
C GLU A 86 -12.83 15.13 11.14
N TYR A 87 -11.57 14.70 11.20
CA TYR A 87 -10.78 14.74 12.43
C TYR A 87 -10.64 16.16 12.97
N ARG A 88 -10.41 17.14 12.08
CA ARG A 88 -10.34 18.55 12.46
C ARG A 88 -11.68 19.06 12.99
N HIS A 89 -12.79 18.60 12.43
CA HIS A 89 -14.13 18.94 12.88
C HIS A 89 -14.41 18.36 14.27
N MET A 90 -14.16 17.06 14.48
CA MET A 90 -14.34 16.39 15.77
C MET A 90 -13.57 17.10 16.90
N TYR A 91 -12.28 17.37 16.68
CA TYR A 91 -11.45 18.06 17.67
C TYR A 91 -11.96 19.47 18.00
N ARG A 92 -12.36 20.23 16.98
CA ARG A 92 -12.93 21.58 17.17
C ARG A 92 -14.29 21.54 17.85
N GLN A 93 -15.08 20.50 17.61
CA GLN A 93 -16.39 20.32 18.21
C GLN A 93 -16.26 20.07 19.72
N GLU A 94 -15.37 19.18 20.15
CA GLU A 94 -15.09 18.94 21.58
C GLU A 94 -14.68 20.24 22.30
N ILE A 95 -13.76 21.02 21.72
CA ILE A 95 -13.35 22.32 22.27
C ILE A 95 -14.53 23.29 22.34
N ARG A 96 -15.36 23.35 21.30
CA ARG A 96 -16.52 24.24 21.25
C ARG A 96 -17.54 23.89 22.33
N MET A 97 -17.89 22.61 22.47
CA MET A 97 -18.83 22.13 23.50
C MET A 97 -18.33 22.47 24.90
N ALA A 98 -17.04 22.22 25.17
CA ALA A 98 -16.42 22.56 26.46
C ALA A 98 -16.37 24.08 26.74
N ARG A 99 -16.29 24.94 25.71
CA ARG A 99 -16.38 26.40 25.86
C ARG A 99 -17.82 26.87 26.09
N MET A 100 -18.78 26.30 25.35
CA MET A 100 -20.20 26.63 25.49
C MET A 100 -20.73 26.29 26.88
N ALA A 101 -20.40 25.10 27.40
CA ALA A 101 -20.78 24.69 28.75
C ALA A 101 -20.21 25.66 29.80
N ARG A 102 -18.90 25.96 29.73
CA ARG A 102 -18.27 26.94 30.63
C ARG A 102 -18.90 28.33 30.56
N LYS A 103 -19.25 28.80 29.35
CA LYS A 103 -19.94 30.09 29.16
C LYS A 103 -21.31 30.11 29.84
N ALA A 104 -22.02 28.98 29.82
CA ALA A 104 -23.33 28.82 30.47
C ALA A 104 -23.24 28.51 31.97
N GLY A 105 -22.04 28.42 32.55
CA GLY A 105 -21.84 28.00 33.94
C GLY A 105 -22.01 26.49 34.19
N ASN A 106 -22.18 25.70 33.13
CA ASN A 106 -22.38 24.25 33.19
C ASN A 106 -21.07 23.48 32.92
N TYR A 107 -21.05 22.19 33.27
CA TYR A 107 -19.92 21.29 32.99
C TYR A 107 -20.18 20.42 31.78
N TYR A 108 -19.18 20.29 30.89
CA TYR A 108 -19.21 19.34 29.78
C TYR A 108 -18.34 18.14 30.11
N VAL A 109 -18.96 16.95 30.17
CA VAL A 109 -18.25 15.68 30.32
C VAL A 109 -18.05 15.07 28.93
N PRO A 110 -16.80 14.85 28.48
CA PRO A 110 -16.53 14.26 27.18
C PRO A 110 -16.98 12.79 27.14
N ALA A 111 -17.24 12.29 25.94
CA ALA A 111 -17.61 10.89 25.75
C ALA A 111 -16.47 9.95 26.18
N GLU A 112 -16.82 8.82 26.78
CA GLU A 112 -15.84 7.79 27.12
C GLU A 112 -15.12 7.27 25.85
N PRO A 113 -13.80 7.05 25.94
CA PRO A 113 -13.01 6.57 24.80
C PRO A 113 -13.38 5.14 24.42
N LYS A 114 -13.46 4.90 23.11
CA LYS A 114 -13.87 3.61 22.53
C LYS A 114 -12.70 2.70 22.16
N LEU A 115 -11.48 3.24 22.14
CA LEU A 115 -10.26 2.59 21.65
C LEU A 115 -9.17 2.63 22.72
N ALA A 116 -8.54 1.49 22.96
CA ALA A 116 -7.31 1.40 23.74
C ALA A 116 -6.16 0.83 22.89
N PHE A 117 -4.94 1.28 23.21
CA PHE A 117 -3.72 0.61 22.80
C PHE A 117 -3.09 -0.07 24.01
N VAL A 118 -2.84 -1.37 23.88
CA VAL A 118 -2.38 -2.23 24.97
C VAL A 118 -0.98 -2.72 24.65
N ILE A 119 -0.03 -2.49 25.55
CA ILE A 119 1.37 -2.89 25.43
C ILE A 119 1.69 -3.89 26.54
N ARG A 120 2.29 -5.02 26.20
CA ARG A 120 2.81 -5.96 27.21
C ARG A 120 4.14 -5.46 27.77
N ILE A 121 4.23 -5.29 29.09
CA ILE A 121 5.43 -4.75 29.75
C ILE A 121 6.22 -5.79 30.54
N ARG A 122 5.60 -6.92 30.92
CA ARG A 122 6.25 -8.02 31.67
C ARG A 122 6.47 -9.27 30.81
N GLY A 123 7.46 -10.08 31.21
CA GLY A 123 7.86 -11.33 30.56
C GLY A 123 6.86 -12.47 30.68
N ILE A 124 7.24 -13.67 30.22
CA ILE A 124 6.39 -14.88 30.19
C ILE A 124 6.55 -15.79 31.42
N ASN A 125 7.59 -15.58 32.21
CA ASN A 125 7.92 -16.44 33.35
C ASN A 125 7.01 -16.14 34.55
N GLY A 126 6.60 -17.17 35.28
CA GLY A 126 5.78 -17.02 36.50
C GLY A 126 4.40 -16.42 36.26
N VAL A 127 3.84 -16.51 35.04
CA VAL A 127 2.52 -15.98 34.72
C VAL A 127 1.45 -17.03 35.00
N SER A 128 0.45 -16.68 35.80
CA SER A 128 -0.70 -17.54 36.10
C SER A 128 -1.43 -17.99 34.83
N PRO A 129 -1.99 -19.22 34.78
CA PRO A 129 -2.66 -19.74 33.58
C PRO A 129 -3.79 -18.85 33.06
N LYS A 130 -4.56 -18.25 33.98
CA LYS A 130 -5.66 -17.32 33.66
C LYS A 130 -5.16 -16.07 32.93
N VAL A 131 -4.14 -15.40 33.47
CA VAL A 131 -3.52 -14.22 32.85
C VAL A 131 -2.89 -14.59 31.50
N ARG A 132 -2.19 -15.73 31.44
CA ARG A 132 -1.54 -16.22 30.23
C ARG A 132 -2.54 -16.42 29.10
N LYS A 133 -3.71 -16.99 29.37
CA LYS A 133 -4.77 -17.20 28.38
C LYS A 133 -5.34 -15.87 27.89
N VAL A 134 -5.59 -14.91 28.77
CA VAL A 134 -6.08 -13.58 28.39
C VAL A 134 -5.07 -12.83 27.51
N LEU A 135 -3.78 -12.84 27.85
CA LEU A 135 -2.73 -12.25 27.02
C LEU A 135 -2.65 -12.91 25.63
N GLN A 136 -2.87 -14.22 25.54
CA GLN A 136 -2.93 -14.92 24.25
C GLN A 136 -4.15 -14.49 23.41
N LEU A 137 -5.33 -14.30 24.03
CA LEU A 137 -6.53 -13.79 23.35
C LEU A 137 -6.32 -12.37 22.81
N LEU A 138 -5.62 -11.52 23.58
CA LEU A 138 -5.21 -10.18 23.16
C LEU A 138 -4.07 -10.17 22.12
N ARG A 139 -3.53 -11.35 21.79
CA ARG A 139 -2.38 -11.57 20.87
C ARG A 139 -1.04 -11.01 21.38
N LEU A 140 -0.93 -10.79 22.69
CA LEU A 140 0.25 -10.24 23.38
C LEU A 140 1.19 -11.35 23.86
N ARG A 141 1.86 -12.02 22.92
CA ARG A 141 2.72 -13.19 23.21
C ARG A 141 4.12 -12.85 23.72
N GLN A 142 4.70 -11.75 23.24
CA GLN A 142 6.07 -11.32 23.58
C GLN A 142 6.03 -9.99 24.33
N ILE A 143 7.10 -9.69 25.08
CA ILE A 143 7.28 -8.38 25.71
C ILE A 143 7.33 -7.28 24.65
N PHE A 144 6.78 -6.11 24.96
CA PHE A 144 6.68 -4.95 24.07
C PHE A 144 5.92 -5.22 22.76
N ASN A 145 5.09 -6.25 22.73
CA ASN A 145 4.03 -6.32 21.74
C ASN A 145 2.92 -5.33 22.08
N GLY A 146 2.38 -4.68 21.05
CA GLY A 146 1.25 -3.75 21.14
C GLY A 146 0.09 -4.20 20.27
N THR A 147 -1.14 -4.06 20.76
CA THR A 147 -2.37 -4.28 19.97
C THR A 147 -3.43 -3.22 20.26
N PHE A 148 -4.25 -2.93 19.26
CA PHE A 148 -5.46 -2.13 19.45
C PHE A 148 -6.57 -3.01 20.04
N VAL A 149 -7.36 -2.46 20.95
CA VAL A 149 -8.48 -3.14 21.60
C VAL A 149 -9.67 -2.20 21.61
N LYS A 150 -10.82 -2.67 21.13
CA LYS A 150 -12.09 -1.95 21.28
C LYS A 150 -12.53 -2.03 22.74
N LEU A 151 -12.87 -0.90 23.34
CA LEU A 151 -13.29 -0.82 24.72
C LEU A 151 -14.79 -1.12 24.82
N ASN A 152 -15.07 -2.29 25.39
CA ASN A 152 -16.40 -2.73 25.81
C ASN A 152 -16.27 -3.23 27.27
N LYS A 153 -17.40 -3.39 27.99
CA LYS A 153 -17.42 -3.92 29.37
C LYS A 153 -16.63 -5.24 29.52
N ALA A 154 -16.80 -6.16 28.56
CA ALA A 154 -16.06 -7.43 28.54
C ALA A 154 -14.54 -7.24 28.35
N SER A 155 -14.13 -6.37 27.42
CA SER A 155 -12.72 -6.09 27.16
C SER A 155 -12.05 -5.41 28.34
N ILE A 156 -12.73 -4.48 29.02
CA ILE A 156 -12.24 -3.83 30.24
C ILE A 156 -12.03 -4.86 31.35
N ASN A 157 -12.98 -5.78 31.56
CA ASN A 157 -12.82 -6.85 32.56
C ASN A 157 -11.64 -7.78 32.23
N MET A 158 -11.40 -8.08 30.94
CA MET A 158 -10.21 -8.80 30.52
C MET A 158 -8.93 -8.01 30.81
N LEU A 159 -8.91 -6.70 30.55
CA LEU A 159 -7.75 -5.84 30.82
C LEU A 159 -7.44 -5.75 32.31
N ARG A 160 -8.45 -5.68 33.18
CA ARG A 160 -8.29 -5.72 34.64
C ARG A 160 -7.60 -6.99 35.13
N ILE A 161 -7.91 -8.15 34.54
CA ILE A 161 -7.24 -9.43 34.89
C ILE A 161 -5.75 -9.40 34.57
N VAL A 162 -5.36 -8.77 33.46
CA VAL A 162 -3.95 -8.74 33.00
C VAL A 162 -3.22 -7.45 33.36
N GLU A 163 -3.87 -6.55 34.10
CA GLU A 163 -3.41 -5.22 34.46
C GLU A 163 -1.95 -5.14 34.91
N PRO A 164 -1.45 -5.98 35.83
CA PRO A 164 -0.06 -5.91 36.28
C PRO A 164 0.98 -6.32 35.21
N TYR A 165 0.56 -6.86 34.06
CA TYR A 165 1.43 -7.29 32.96
C TYR A 165 1.39 -6.37 31.75
N ILE A 166 0.46 -5.42 31.72
CA ILE A 166 0.24 -4.53 30.58
C ILE A 166 0.32 -3.05 31.00
N ALA A 167 0.68 -2.21 30.05
CA ALA A 167 0.46 -0.78 30.10
C ALA A 167 -0.52 -0.44 28.98
N TRP A 168 -1.60 0.27 29.27
CA TRP A 168 -2.60 0.61 28.27
C TRP A 168 -3.20 1.99 28.49
N GLY A 169 -3.83 2.53 27.46
CA GLY A 169 -4.49 3.83 27.50
C GLY A 169 -5.07 4.20 26.14
N TYR A 170 -5.41 5.46 25.97
CA TYR A 170 -6.15 5.96 24.81
C TYR A 170 -5.18 6.56 23.76
N PRO A 171 -5.04 5.93 22.58
CA PRO A 171 -4.12 6.42 21.57
C PRO A 171 -4.73 7.62 20.83
N ASN A 172 -3.94 8.66 20.61
CA ASN A 172 -4.31 9.77 19.73
C ASN A 172 -4.14 9.40 18.25
N LEU A 173 -4.73 10.20 17.36
CA LEU A 173 -4.65 10.00 15.91
C LEU A 173 -3.19 9.90 15.43
N LYS A 174 -2.28 10.72 15.97
CA LYS A 174 -0.86 10.72 15.63
C LYS A 174 -0.20 9.38 15.96
N SER A 175 -0.42 8.85 17.16
CA SER A 175 0.12 7.58 17.62
C SER A 175 -0.43 6.40 16.82
N VAL A 176 -1.73 6.39 16.50
CA VAL A 176 -2.32 5.37 15.62
C VAL A 176 -1.66 5.42 14.23
N HIS A 177 -1.55 6.61 13.66
CA HIS A 177 -0.93 6.82 12.35
C HIS A 177 0.53 6.36 12.34
N GLU A 178 1.37 6.84 13.25
CA GLU A 178 2.78 6.47 13.30
C GLU A 178 3.00 4.96 13.53
N LEU A 179 2.17 4.31 14.36
CA LEU A 179 2.24 2.86 14.57
C LEU A 179 1.96 2.09 13.28
N ILE A 180 0.89 2.45 12.57
CA ILE A 180 0.48 1.77 11.33
C ILE A 180 1.49 2.02 10.21
N TYR A 181 1.99 3.24 10.04
CA TYR A 181 2.96 3.54 8.97
C TYR A 181 4.36 2.98 9.26
N LYS A 182 4.87 3.09 10.49
CA LYS A 182 6.24 2.69 10.83
C LYS A 182 6.36 1.21 11.15
N ARG A 183 5.37 0.63 11.83
CA ARG A 183 5.42 -0.72 12.40
C ARG A 183 4.24 -1.60 11.95
N GLY A 184 3.44 -1.17 10.98
CA GLY A 184 2.31 -1.91 10.45
C GLY A 184 2.73 -3.11 9.61
N TYR A 185 2.28 -4.29 10.03
CA TYR A 185 2.38 -5.51 9.25
C TYR A 185 0.99 -6.12 9.10
N GLY A 186 0.67 -6.59 7.90
CA GLY A 186 -0.55 -7.34 7.61
C GLY A 186 -0.34 -8.85 7.79
N LYS A 187 -1.38 -9.52 8.29
CA LYS A 187 -1.50 -10.98 8.33
C LYS A 187 -2.12 -11.46 7.01
N ILE A 188 -1.29 -11.85 6.06
CA ILE A 188 -1.71 -12.31 4.73
C ILE A 188 -1.32 -13.78 4.60
N ASN A 189 -2.30 -14.67 4.38
CA ASN A 189 -2.07 -16.13 4.31
C ASN A 189 -1.24 -16.67 5.49
N LYS A 190 -1.56 -16.21 6.71
CA LYS A 190 -0.84 -16.51 7.97
C LYS A 190 0.63 -16.03 8.02
N LYS A 191 1.11 -15.31 7.01
CA LYS A 191 2.45 -14.70 6.99
C LYS A 191 2.38 -13.24 7.45
N ARG A 192 3.46 -12.77 8.07
CA ARG A 192 3.65 -11.38 8.49
C ARG A 192 4.32 -10.60 7.35
N ILE A 193 3.56 -9.73 6.67
CA ILE A 193 4.04 -8.96 5.51
C ILE A 193 3.98 -7.46 5.82
N ALA A 194 5.04 -6.72 5.49
CA ALA A 194 5.08 -5.27 5.72
C ALA A 194 4.05 -4.56 4.83
N LEU A 195 3.39 -3.53 5.37
CA LEU A 195 2.40 -2.75 4.62
C LEU A 195 3.09 -1.67 3.78
N THR A 196 3.71 -2.06 2.67
CA THR A 196 4.38 -1.13 1.74
C THR A 196 3.42 -0.54 0.70
N ASP A 197 2.50 -1.36 0.20
CA ASP A 197 1.59 -1.01 -0.89
C ASP A 197 0.12 -1.12 -0.48
N ASN A 198 -0.68 -0.13 -0.87
CA ASN A 198 -2.14 -0.16 -0.77
C ASN A 198 -2.78 -1.35 -1.51
N SER A 199 -2.05 -1.95 -2.47
CA SER A 199 -2.53 -3.15 -3.17
C SER A 199 -2.70 -4.35 -2.25
N LEU A 200 -1.88 -4.47 -1.20
CA LEU A 200 -1.97 -5.54 -0.20
C LEU A 200 -3.23 -5.40 0.65
N ILE A 201 -3.51 -4.18 1.10
CA ILE A 201 -4.70 -3.83 1.88
C ILE A 201 -5.96 -4.11 1.05
N ARG A 202 -6.03 -3.58 -0.17
CA ARG A 202 -7.19 -3.78 -1.04
C ARG A 202 -7.45 -5.27 -1.34
N LYS A 203 -6.41 -6.10 -1.51
CA LYS A 203 -6.60 -7.54 -1.76
C LYS A 203 -7.29 -8.24 -0.58
N CYS A 204 -6.97 -7.85 0.65
CA CYS A 204 -7.52 -8.49 1.85
C CYS A 204 -8.83 -7.85 2.34
N LEU A 205 -8.92 -6.52 2.31
CA LEU A 205 -10.00 -5.73 2.91
C LEU A 205 -10.86 -4.98 1.89
N GLY A 206 -10.58 -5.11 0.59
CA GLY A 206 -11.31 -4.38 -0.45
C GLY A 206 -12.80 -4.69 -0.52
N LYS A 207 -13.22 -5.89 -0.09
CA LYS A 207 -14.64 -6.25 0.05
C LYS A 207 -15.40 -5.39 1.06
N LEU A 208 -14.68 -4.81 2.02
CA LEU A 208 -15.22 -3.97 3.09
C LEU A 208 -15.14 -2.48 2.76
N GLY A 209 -14.72 -2.11 1.53
CA GLY A 209 -14.54 -0.71 1.13
C GLY A 209 -13.25 -0.06 1.63
N ILE A 210 -12.34 -0.84 2.22
CA ILE A 210 -11.03 -0.40 2.75
C ILE A 210 -9.97 -0.67 1.68
N ILE A 211 -9.39 0.41 1.15
CA ILE A 211 -8.54 0.39 -0.04
C ILE A 211 -7.12 0.85 0.27
N CYS A 212 -6.95 1.80 1.19
CA CYS A 212 -5.66 2.41 1.50
C CYS A 212 -5.29 2.34 2.99
N MET A 213 -4.07 2.78 3.31
CA MET A 213 -3.57 2.90 4.68
C MET A 213 -4.41 3.88 5.51
N GLU A 214 -4.84 4.99 4.91
CA GLU A 214 -5.65 6.01 5.57
C GLU A 214 -7.03 5.47 5.98
N ASP A 215 -7.65 4.62 5.15
CA ASP A 215 -8.88 3.90 5.49
C ASP A 215 -8.66 2.98 6.72
N VAL A 216 -7.50 2.32 6.81
CA VAL A 216 -7.15 1.46 7.97
C VAL A 216 -6.96 2.29 9.24
N VAL A 217 -6.26 3.42 9.16
CA VAL A 217 -6.09 4.35 10.28
C VAL A 217 -7.45 4.86 10.75
N HIS A 218 -8.30 5.27 9.81
CA HIS A 218 -9.64 5.77 10.10
C HIS A 218 -10.50 4.72 10.80
N GLU A 219 -10.60 3.52 10.23
CA GLU A 219 -11.41 2.44 10.79
C GLU A 219 -10.96 2.04 12.22
N ILE A 220 -9.64 2.07 12.48
CA ILE A 220 -9.09 1.81 13.81
C ILE A 220 -9.41 2.95 14.77
N TYR A 221 -9.14 4.20 14.38
CA TYR A 221 -9.29 5.36 15.27
C TYR A 221 -10.74 5.64 15.64
N THR A 222 -11.67 5.59 14.68
CA THR A 222 -13.11 5.83 14.92
C THR A 222 -13.84 4.61 15.47
N VAL A 223 -13.18 3.43 15.48
CA VAL A 223 -13.77 2.14 15.89
C VAL A 223 -15.01 1.82 15.04
N GLY A 224 -14.81 1.78 13.72
CA GLY A 224 -15.88 1.53 12.76
C GLY A 224 -16.47 0.12 12.82
N LYS A 225 -17.43 -0.15 11.92
CA LYS A 225 -18.18 -1.43 11.87
C LYS A 225 -17.27 -2.64 11.62
N ASN A 226 -16.21 -2.45 10.85
CA ASN A 226 -15.26 -3.48 10.42
C ASN A 226 -14.00 -3.55 11.30
N PHE A 227 -13.96 -2.83 12.44
CA PHE A 227 -12.81 -2.78 13.35
C PHE A 227 -12.25 -4.18 13.68
N LYS A 228 -13.10 -5.16 13.95
CA LYS A 228 -12.69 -6.54 14.29
C LYS A 228 -11.86 -7.16 13.18
N VAL A 229 -12.26 -6.98 11.92
CA VAL A 229 -11.58 -7.56 10.76
C VAL A 229 -10.26 -6.83 10.50
N VAL A 230 -10.27 -5.49 10.55
CA VAL A 230 -9.08 -4.66 10.33
C VAL A 230 -8.03 -4.88 11.41
N ASN A 231 -8.43 -4.90 12.68
CA ASN A 231 -7.51 -5.15 13.79
C ASN A 231 -6.95 -6.58 13.74
N ASN A 232 -7.71 -7.57 13.28
CA ASN A 232 -7.21 -8.93 13.09
C ASN A 232 -6.27 -9.06 11.87
N PHE A 233 -6.50 -8.26 10.83
CA PHE A 233 -5.58 -8.13 9.70
C PHE A 233 -4.24 -7.54 10.14
N LEU A 234 -4.22 -6.54 11.02
CA LEU A 234 -2.99 -6.04 11.62
C LEU A 234 -2.35 -7.11 12.50
N TRP A 235 -1.08 -7.42 12.21
CA TRP A 235 -0.25 -8.21 13.09
C TRP A 235 0.08 -7.39 14.35
N PRO A 236 0.15 -7.99 15.55
CA PRO A 236 0.58 -7.27 16.75
C PRO A 236 1.87 -6.49 16.52
N PHE A 237 1.86 -5.21 16.88
CA PHE A 237 2.99 -4.31 16.71
C PHE A 237 4.15 -4.79 17.56
N LYS A 238 5.32 -4.97 16.96
CA LYS A 238 6.55 -5.25 17.71
C LYS A 238 7.24 -3.92 17.99
N LEU A 239 7.15 -3.45 19.23
CA LEU A 239 7.74 -2.19 19.65
C LEU A 239 9.16 -2.41 20.18
N SER A 240 9.99 -1.36 20.19
CA SER A 240 11.28 -1.41 20.88
C SER A 240 11.11 -1.13 22.37
N SER A 241 12.15 -1.42 23.16
CA SER A 241 12.24 -0.92 24.54
C SER A 241 12.07 0.60 24.56
N PRO A 242 11.39 1.17 25.57
CA PRO A 242 11.20 2.62 25.65
C PRO A 242 12.54 3.32 25.86
N ARG A 243 12.82 4.33 25.04
CA ARG A 243 13.96 5.23 25.28
C ARG A 243 13.81 5.90 26.65
N GLY A 244 14.88 5.86 27.46
CA GLY A 244 14.85 6.32 28.86
C GLY A 244 14.22 5.33 29.85
N GLY A 245 13.89 4.11 29.43
CA GLY A 245 13.47 3.03 30.32
C GLY A 245 12.05 3.17 30.89
N MET A 246 11.77 2.29 31.85
CA MET A 246 10.54 2.23 32.65
C MET A 246 10.94 2.47 34.11
N LYS A 247 10.06 3.09 34.90
CA LYS A 247 10.32 3.38 36.32
C LYS A 247 10.27 2.08 37.13
N LYS A 248 9.08 1.52 37.27
CA LYS A 248 8.82 0.24 37.95
C LYS A 248 7.69 -0.50 37.27
N LYS A 249 8.00 -1.63 36.63
CA LYS A 249 7.05 -2.44 35.85
C LYS A 249 6.01 -3.19 36.70
N THR A 250 6.28 -3.38 37.98
CA THR A 250 5.47 -4.17 38.90
C THR A 250 4.35 -3.37 39.56
N ILE A 251 4.50 -2.05 39.60
CA ILE A 251 3.64 -1.12 40.34
C ILE A 251 2.65 -0.46 39.36
N HIS A 252 1.46 -0.12 39.85
CA HIS A 252 0.44 0.57 39.06
C HIS A 252 0.87 2.00 38.72
N PHE A 253 0.37 2.55 37.61
CA PHE A 253 0.76 3.88 37.12
C PHE A 253 0.47 5.01 38.13
N VAL A 254 -0.65 4.91 38.86
CA VAL A 254 -1.05 5.89 39.90
C VAL A 254 -0.05 5.95 41.06
N GLU A 255 0.59 4.84 41.39
CA GLU A 255 1.62 4.71 42.44
C GLU A 255 3.03 5.04 41.90
N GLY A 256 3.13 5.64 40.70
CA GLY A 256 4.40 5.97 40.06
C GLY A 256 5.07 4.83 39.29
N GLY A 257 4.37 3.71 39.11
CA GLY A 257 4.80 2.58 38.29
C GLY A 257 4.48 2.71 36.80
N ASP A 258 4.42 1.58 36.11
CA ASP A 258 4.15 1.49 34.68
C ASP A 258 2.99 0.56 34.31
N ALA A 259 2.43 -0.20 35.25
CA ALA A 259 1.31 -1.09 34.95
C ALA A 259 -0.04 -0.35 34.91
N GLY A 260 -1.00 -0.90 34.16
CA GLY A 260 -2.39 -0.47 34.14
C GLY A 260 -2.72 0.69 33.20
N ASN A 261 -3.87 1.31 33.48
CA ASN A 261 -4.42 2.38 32.66
C ASN A 261 -3.71 3.71 32.96
N ARG A 262 -3.17 4.33 31.91
CA ARG A 262 -2.50 5.63 31.98
C ARG A 262 -3.14 6.69 31.07
N GLU A 263 -4.35 6.41 30.58
CA GLU A 263 -5.14 7.32 29.75
C GLU A 263 -4.32 7.88 28.59
N ASP A 264 -4.20 9.21 28.49
CA ASP A 264 -3.46 9.90 27.42
C ASP A 264 -1.94 9.79 27.54
N GLN A 265 -1.40 9.45 28.73
CA GLN A 265 0.04 9.30 28.94
C GLN A 265 0.62 8.09 28.18
N ILE A 266 -0.24 7.19 27.68
CA ILE A 266 0.18 6.12 26.77
C ILE A 266 0.82 6.68 25.50
N ASN A 267 0.37 7.85 25.03
CA ASN A 267 0.90 8.45 23.81
C ASN A 267 2.37 8.84 23.96
N ARG A 268 2.79 9.27 25.17
CA ARG A 268 4.21 9.53 25.47
C ARG A 268 5.00 8.23 25.49
N LEU A 269 4.45 7.15 26.05
CA LEU A 269 5.12 5.84 26.04
C LEU A 269 5.28 5.30 24.61
N ILE A 270 4.21 5.35 23.80
CA ILE A 270 4.22 4.90 22.40
C ILE A 270 5.33 5.62 21.63
N ARG A 271 5.44 6.94 21.75
CA ARG A 271 6.48 7.73 21.06
C ARG A 271 7.90 7.32 21.46
N ARG A 272 8.13 6.89 22.71
CA ARG A 272 9.45 6.39 23.16
C ARG A 272 9.77 4.97 22.68
N MET A 273 8.75 4.21 22.32
CA MET A 273 8.86 2.81 21.88
C MET A 273 8.70 2.62 20.36
N ASN A 274 8.26 3.66 19.64
CA ASN A 274 7.95 3.62 18.22
C ASN A 274 9.15 3.99 17.36
#